data_AF-A0AA97H1G9-F1
#
_entry.id   AF-A0AA97H1G9-F1
#
_cell.length_a   1.000
_cell.length_b   1.000
_cell.length_c   1.000
_cell.angle_alpha   90.00
_cell.angle_beta   90.00
_cell.angle_gamma   90.00
#
_symmetry.space_group_name_H-M   'P 1'
#
loop_
_entity.id
_entity.type
_entity.pdbx_description
1 polymer ?
#
loop_
_entity_poly.entity_id
_entity_poly.type
_entity_poly.pdbx_seq_one_letter_code
_entity_poly.pdbx_strand_id
1 'polypeptide(L)'
;MKHILFTIILLTLGGCASWPDEGQGGWAEKYQNYPLTDEQHEMIYDTQETVVMSEFEHHVLKLDLLKAQGIQQCMPAQLLKAQIYENRIRRLIAAQMWSDAEHDLLIHYHGLNQLAKHFETVNAMSQCAGVTNTEKNMTASIKDQITELLNSDNQFSLNDFQVTPKYVTRLAQAADLIKQVDEVNLLLVGHADISGQQQNNYELALKRAETVKHWLGIYGVNPATITTLTQGSLTPYSDEPDSRSKRHSDRRVEAIIIDMSDDKATKQKHALSSWTKILNGPKEQ
;
A
#
# COMPACT_ATOMS: atom_id res chain seq x y z
N MET A 1 -75.91 -12.50 -11.21
CA MET A 1 -74.95 -12.88 -10.15
C MET A 1 -73.67 -13.54 -10.67
N LYS A 2 -73.65 -14.25 -11.82
CA LYS A 2 -72.41 -14.85 -12.38
C LYS A 2 -71.37 -13.83 -12.92
N HIS A 3 -71.80 -12.69 -13.46
CA HIS A 3 -70.88 -11.68 -14.02
C HIS A 3 -70.20 -10.78 -12.96
N ILE A 4 -70.77 -10.66 -11.76
CA ILE A 4 -70.18 -9.91 -10.64
C ILE A 4 -69.04 -10.71 -9.99
N LEU A 5 -69.15 -12.05 -9.99
CA LEU A 5 -68.09 -12.91 -9.46
C LEU A 5 -66.83 -12.88 -10.35
N PHE A 6 -67.00 -12.72 -11.66
CA PHE A 6 -65.89 -12.74 -12.61
C PHE A 6 -65.07 -11.44 -12.60
N THR A 7 -65.70 -10.29 -12.32
CA THR A 7 -65.01 -9.00 -12.20
C THR A 7 -64.20 -8.86 -10.91
N ILE A 8 -64.64 -9.49 -9.82
CA ILE A 8 -63.91 -9.51 -8.54
C ILE A 8 -62.64 -10.38 -8.63
N ILE A 9 -62.68 -11.47 -9.40
CA ILE A 9 -61.51 -12.34 -9.61
C ILE A 9 -60.42 -11.64 -10.45
N LEU A 10 -60.80 -10.79 -11.42
CA LEU A 10 -59.81 -10.06 -12.22
C LEU A 10 -59.08 -8.94 -11.45
N LEU A 11 -59.71 -8.38 -10.40
CA LEU A 11 -59.13 -7.33 -9.55
C LEU A 11 -58.16 -7.86 -8.48
N THR A 12 -58.17 -9.18 -8.21
CA THR A 12 -57.29 -9.81 -7.19
C THR A 12 -56.03 -10.45 -7.78
N LEU A 13 -55.88 -10.46 -9.11
CA LEU A 13 -54.71 -10.99 -9.82
C LEU A 13 -53.72 -9.91 -10.30
N GLY A 14 -54.02 -8.63 -10.06
CA GLY A 14 -53.10 -7.52 -10.34
C GLY A 14 -52.15 -7.28 -9.17
N GLY A 15 -51.18 -8.17 -8.95
CA GLY A 15 -50.09 -7.93 -8.01
C GLY A 15 -49.07 -6.95 -8.60
N CYS A 16 -48.88 -5.79 -7.99
CA CYS A 16 -47.75 -4.92 -8.30
C CYS A 16 -46.45 -5.61 -7.84
N ALA A 17 -45.65 -6.12 -8.77
CA ALA A 17 -44.26 -6.45 -8.47
C ALA A 17 -43.46 -5.13 -8.47
N SER A 18 -43.10 -4.61 -7.29
CA SER A 18 -42.13 -3.50 -7.21
C SER A 18 -40.75 -4.09 -7.46
N TRP A 19 -40.19 -3.79 -8.63
CA TRP A 19 -38.78 -4.03 -8.89
C TRP A 19 -37.95 -2.98 -8.13
N PRO A 20 -36.91 -3.36 -7.38
CA PRO A 20 -36.01 -2.41 -6.77
C PRO A 20 -35.16 -1.72 -7.85
N ASP A 21 -34.62 -0.54 -7.52
CA ASP A 21 -33.70 0.18 -8.39
C ASP A 21 -32.44 -0.68 -8.68
N GLU A 22 -31.83 -0.44 -9.84
CA GLU A 22 -30.68 -1.22 -10.32
C GLU A 22 -29.58 -1.32 -9.26
N GLY A 23 -29.24 -2.55 -8.84
CA GLY A 23 -28.18 -2.83 -7.87
C GLY A 23 -28.62 -3.24 -6.47
N GLN A 24 -29.92 -3.27 -6.15
CA GLN A 24 -30.43 -3.69 -4.82
C GLN A 24 -31.46 -4.82 -4.88
N GLY A 25 -31.09 -5.93 -5.53
CA GLY A 25 -31.99 -7.09 -5.62
C GLY A 25 -31.25 -8.39 -5.88
N GLY A 26 -30.69 -8.99 -4.82
CA GLY A 26 -30.18 -10.35 -4.85
C GLY A 26 -30.29 -11.01 -3.48
N TRP A 27 -30.55 -12.31 -3.44
CA TRP A 27 -30.58 -13.09 -2.18
C TRP A 27 -29.17 -13.30 -1.59
N ALA A 28 -28.25 -12.37 -1.85
CA ALA A 28 -26.85 -12.39 -1.47
C ALA A 28 -26.47 -11.23 -0.53
N GLU A 29 -27.47 -10.54 0.06
CA GLU A 29 -27.23 -9.61 1.16
C GLU A 29 -26.87 -10.43 2.42
N LYS A 30 -25.58 -10.69 2.63
CA LYS A 30 -25.09 -11.31 3.86
C LYS A 30 -25.23 -10.29 5.00
N TYR A 31 -26.26 -10.46 5.83
CA TYR A 31 -26.40 -9.72 7.09
C TYR A 31 -25.25 -10.09 8.05
N GLN A 32 -24.27 -9.21 8.22
CA GLN A 32 -23.39 -9.22 9.39
C GLN A 32 -23.60 -7.92 10.18
N ASN A 33 -24.66 -7.88 10.98
CA ASN A 33 -24.76 -6.97 12.10
C ASN A 33 -24.95 -7.80 13.37
N TYR A 34 -23.85 -8.05 14.08
CA TYR A 34 -23.87 -8.47 15.48
C TYR A 34 -23.39 -7.27 16.31
N PRO A 35 -24.09 -6.85 17.38
CA PRO A 35 -23.62 -5.73 18.19
C PRO A 35 -22.46 -6.22 19.06
N LEU A 36 -21.25 -5.71 18.80
CA LEU A 36 -20.12 -5.87 19.69
C LEU A 36 -20.25 -4.86 20.84
N THR A 37 -20.16 -5.35 22.06
CA THR A 37 -20.17 -4.56 23.30
C THR A 37 -18.97 -3.61 23.37
N ASP A 38 -19.15 -2.47 24.06
CA ASP A 38 -18.26 -1.29 24.16
C ASP A 38 -16.85 -1.50 24.79
N GLU A 39 -16.28 -2.70 24.80
CA GLU A 39 -14.94 -2.93 25.34
C GLU A 39 -13.91 -3.24 24.24
N GLN A 40 -13.09 -2.22 23.95
CA GLN A 40 -11.73 -2.29 23.40
C GLN A 40 -11.56 -2.56 21.89
N HIS A 41 -12.03 -1.63 21.05
CA HIS A 41 -11.46 -1.48 19.71
C HIS A 41 -10.22 -0.56 19.75
N GLU A 42 -9.02 -1.14 19.81
CA GLU A 42 -7.93 -0.58 19.00
C GLU A 42 -8.26 -0.99 17.56
N MET A 43 -8.97 -0.13 16.82
CA MET A 43 -9.34 -0.44 15.44
C MET A 43 -8.07 -0.52 14.61
N ILE A 44 -7.61 -1.74 14.35
CA ILE A 44 -6.89 -2.01 13.11
C ILE A 44 -7.92 -1.69 12.01
N TYR A 45 -7.76 -0.56 11.33
CA TYR A 45 -8.58 -0.20 10.17
C TYR A 45 -8.19 -1.13 9.00
N ASP A 46 -8.56 -2.40 9.13
CA ASP A 46 -8.43 -3.45 8.12
C ASP A 46 -9.85 -3.88 7.73
N THR A 47 -10.64 -2.92 7.25
CA THR A 47 -11.92 -3.26 6.60
C THR A 47 -11.61 -3.73 5.19
N GLN A 48 -12.42 -4.64 4.66
CA GLN A 48 -12.29 -5.13 3.27
C GLN A 48 -12.16 -3.97 2.27
N GLU A 49 -12.88 -2.88 2.50
CA GLU A 49 -12.79 -1.64 1.73
C GLU A 49 -11.39 -1.02 1.72
N THR A 50 -10.77 -0.86 2.91
CA THR A 50 -9.43 -0.25 3.01
C THR A 50 -8.35 -1.09 2.33
N VAL A 51 -8.46 -2.42 2.39
CA VAL A 51 -7.54 -3.34 1.71
C VAL A 51 -7.68 -3.20 0.20
N VAL A 52 -8.92 -3.34 -0.31
CA VAL A 52 -9.21 -3.24 -1.75
C VAL A 52 -8.75 -1.90 -2.31
N MET A 53 -8.97 -0.80 -1.58
CA MET A 53 -8.51 0.52 -2.01
C MET A 53 -6.98 0.60 -2.09
N SER A 54 -6.27 0.12 -1.06
CA SER A 54 -4.81 0.14 -1.05
C SER A 54 -4.19 -0.73 -2.16
N GLU A 55 -4.78 -1.90 -2.44
CA GLU A 55 -4.36 -2.78 -3.54
C GLU A 55 -4.61 -2.13 -4.90
N PHE A 56 -5.75 -1.43 -5.05
CA PHE A 56 -6.03 -0.66 -6.25
C PHE A 56 -5.02 0.47 -6.47
N GLU A 57 -4.68 1.22 -5.42
CA GLU A 57 -3.61 2.23 -5.46
C GLU A 57 -2.28 1.60 -5.92
N HIS A 58 -1.95 0.38 -5.47
CA HIS A 58 -0.73 -0.31 -5.87
C HIS A 58 -0.72 -0.61 -7.38
N HIS A 59 -1.84 -1.06 -7.94
CA HIS A 59 -1.94 -1.33 -9.37
C HIS A 59 -1.85 -0.07 -10.21
N VAL A 60 -2.46 1.03 -9.76
CA VAL A 60 -2.37 2.33 -10.43
C VAL A 60 -0.91 2.79 -10.48
N LEU A 61 -0.20 2.75 -9.34
CA LEU A 61 1.22 3.10 -9.26
C LEU A 61 2.06 2.26 -10.24
N LYS A 62 1.84 0.95 -10.28
CA LYS A 62 2.55 0.04 -11.18
C LYS A 62 2.30 0.35 -12.65
N LEU A 63 1.07 0.68 -13.01
CA LEU A 63 0.71 1.05 -14.38
C LEU A 63 1.31 2.40 -14.77
N ASP A 64 1.31 3.38 -13.86
CA ASP A 64 1.93 4.69 -14.07
C ASP A 64 3.44 4.60 -14.20
N LEU A 65 4.06 3.70 -13.45
CA LEU A 65 5.48 3.38 -13.58
C LEU A 65 5.81 2.83 -14.97
N LEU A 66 5.03 1.87 -15.47
CA LEU A 66 5.21 1.37 -16.84
C LEU A 66 5.04 2.48 -17.89
N LYS A 67 4.10 3.40 -17.69
CA LYS A 67 3.94 4.58 -18.57
C LYS A 67 5.19 5.47 -18.54
N ALA A 68 5.70 5.77 -17.34
CA ALA A 68 6.90 6.60 -17.16
C ALA A 68 8.13 5.97 -17.83
N GLN A 69 8.25 4.64 -17.79
CA GLN A 69 9.30 3.89 -18.47
C GLN A 69 9.16 3.86 -20.00
N GLY A 70 8.08 4.41 -20.59
CA GLY A 70 7.91 4.42 -22.05
C GLY A 70 7.28 3.15 -22.64
N ILE A 71 6.43 2.45 -21.88
CA ILE A 71 5.69 1.30 -22.42
C ILE A 71 4.78 1.66 -23.60
N GLN A 72 4.33 2.91 -23.70
CA GLN A 72 3.44 3.36 -24.77
C GLN A 72 4.09 3.26 -26.15
N GLN A 73 5.40 3.49 -26.23
CA GLN A 73 6.19 3.42 -27.46
C GLN A 73 6.41 1.97 -27.88
N CYS A 74 6.56 1.07 -26.91
CA CYS A 74 6.87 -0.34 -27.15
C CYS A 74 5.62 -1.19 -27.40
N MET A 75 4.57 -1.02 -26.57
CA MET A 75 3.41 -1.91 -26.51
C MET A 75 2.09 -1.16 -26.22
N PRO A 76 1.67 -0.23 -27.11
CA PRO A 76 0.51 0.63 -26.87
C PRO A 76 -0.81 -0.14 -26.68
N ALA A 77 -1.00 -1.25 -27.40
CA ALA A 77 -2.21 -2.07 -27.30
C ALA A 77 -2.33 -2.78 -25.93
N GLN A 78 -1.22 -3.28 -25.38
CA GLN A 78 -1.21 -3.93 -24.07
C GLN A 78 -1.40 -2.92 -22.94
N LEU A 79 -0.79 -1.73 -23.07
CA LEU A 79 -1.02 -0.62 -22.15
C LEU A 79 -2.51 -0.23 -22.12
N LEU A 80 -3.14 -0.05 -23.28
CA LEU A 80 -4.55 0.30 -23.37
C LEU A 80 -5.44 -0.79 -22.74
N LYS A 81 -5.12 -2.07 -22.97
CA LYS A 81 -5.84 -3.19 -22.34
C LYS A 81 -5.76 -3.12 -20.82
N ALA A 82 -4.58 -2.84 -20.26
CA ALA A 82 -4.39 -2.68 -18.82
C ALA A 82 -5.19 -1.48 -18.28
N GLN A 83 -5.19 -0.34 -18.97
CA GLN A 83 -5.98 0.84 -18.59
C GLN A 83 -7.49 0.58 -18.62
N ILE A 84 -8.00 -0.13 -19.63
CA ILE A 84 -9.43 -0.50 -19.68
C ILE A 84 -9.79 -1.38 -18.49
N TYR A 85 -8.91 -2.31 -18.12
CA TYR A 85 -9.12 -3.19 -16.97
C TYR A 85 -9.09 -2.40 -15.64
N GLU A 86 -8.14 -1.47 -15.48
CA GLU A 86 -8.07 -0.56 -14.33
C GLU A 86 -9.34 0.29 -14.19
N ASN A 87 -9.85 0.86 -15.31
CA ASN A 87 -11.11 1.60 -15.33
C ASN A 87 -12.32 0.75 -14.92
N ARG A 88 -12.32 -0.55 -15.26
CA ARG A 88 -13.37 -1.49 -14.80
C ARG A 88 -13.32 -1.64 -13.28
N ILE A 89 -12.15 -1.89 -12.70
CA ILE A 89 -11.99 -2.00 -11.24
C ILE A 89 -12.39 -0.70 -10.54
N ARG A 90 -11.97 0.45 -11.07
CA ARG A 90 -12.33 1.77 -10.55
C ARG A 90 -13.85 1.96 -10.45
N ARG A 91 -14.60 1.47 -11.45
CA ARG A 91 -16.08 1.51 -11.44
C ARG A 91 -16.68 0.56 -10.39
N LEU A 92 -16.12 -0.63 -10.20
CA LEU A 92 -16.57 -1.58 -9.17
C LEU A 92 -16.36 -1.01 -7.76
N ILE A 93 -15.19 -0.39 -7.52
CA ILE A 93 -14.89 0.30 -6.27
C ILE A 93 -15.87 1.46 -6.03
N ALA A 94 -16.11 2.29 -7.06
CA ALA A 94 -17.08 3.39 -6.97
C ALA A 94 -18.51 2.90 -6.70
N ALA A 95 -18.87 1.71 -7.20
CA ALA A 95 -20.15 1.05 -6.96
C ALA A 95 -20.19 0.24 -5.64
N GLN A 96 -19.14 0.28 -4.81
CA GLN A 96 -19.01 -0.48 -3.56
C GLN A 96 -19.11 -2.01 -3.76
N MET A 97 -18.79 -2.51 -4.95
CA MET A 97 -18.75 -3.94 -5.29
C MET A 97 -17.40 -4.57 -4.88
N TRP A 98 -17.09 -4.56 -3.57
CA TRP A 98 -15.77 -4.89 -3.04
C TRP A 98 -15.30 -6.31 -3.37
N SER A 99 -16.18 -7.30 -3.29
CA SER A 99 -15.86 -8.70 -3.63
C SER A 99 -15.46 -8.84 -5.09
N ASP A 100 -16.20 -8.22 -6.01
CA ASP A 100 -15.89 -8.29 -7.44
C ASP A 100 -14.62 -7.50 -7.77
N ALA A 101 -14.43 -6.35 -7.12
CA ALA A 101 -13.22 -5.54 -7.25
C ALA A 101 -11.98 -6.31 -6.78
N GLU A 102 -12.06 -7.04 -5.67
CA GLU A 102 -10.97 -7.87 -5.15
C GLU A 102 -10.56 -8.98 -6.13
N HIS A 103 -11.52 -9.70 -6.70
CA HIS A 103 -11.24 -10.74 -7.69
C HIS A 103 -10.61 -10.15 -8.96
N ASP A 104 -11.14 -9.02 -9.44
CA ASP A 104 -10.59 -8.34 -10.61
C ASP A 104 -9.18 -7.80 -10.32
N LEU A 105 -8.92 -7.25 -9.12
CA LEU A 105 -7.59 -6.82 -8.68
C LEU A 105 -6.61 -7.98 -8.77
N LEU A 106 -6.91 -9.14 -8.18
CA LEU A 106 -6.00 -10.29 -8.22
C LEU A 106 -5.59 -10.68 -9.66
N ILE A 107 -6.55 -10.66 -10.59
CA ILE A 107 -6.29 -10.92 -12.02
C ILE A 107 -5.42 -9.82 -12.63
N HIS A 108 -5.75 -8.55 -12.33
CA HIS A 108 -5.02 -7.39 -12.83
C HIS A 108 -3.56 -7.39 -12.37
N TYR A 109 -3.30 -7.72 -11.10
CA TYR A 109 -1.96 -7.85 -10.53
C TYR A 109 -1.07 -8.77 -11.36
N HIS A 110 -1.57 -9.99 -11.64
CA HIS A 110 -0.85 -10.98 -12.44
C HIS A 110 -0.65 -10.49 -13.88
N GLY A 111 -1.66 -9.85 -14.48
CA GLY A 111 -1.57 -9.24 -15.80
C GLY A 111 -0.49 -8.16 -15.88
N LEU A 112 -0.43 -7.26 -14.89
CA LEU A 112 0.58 -6.20 -14.82
C LEU A 112 1.99 -6.76 -14.62
N ASN A 113 2.16 -7.79 -13.79
CA ASN A 113 3.45 -8.47 -13.61
C ASN A 113 3.95 -9.11 -14.92
N GLN A 114 3.07 -9.81 -15.64
CA GLN A 114 3.42 -10.39 -16.94
C GLN A 114 3.74 -9.30 -17.97
N LEU A 115 2.96 -8.21 -17.99
CA LEU A 115 3.18 -7.08 -18.88
C LEU A 115 4.53 -6.40 -18.61
N ALA A 116 4.87 -6.16 -17.34
CA ALA A 116 6.15 -5.57 -16.95
C ALA A 116 7.34 -6.42 -17.41
N LYS A 117 7.29 -7.74 -17.18
CA LYS A 117 8.34 -8.67 -17.63
C LYS A 117 8.46 -8.71 -19.16
N HIS A 118 7.32 -8.70 -19.86
CA HIS A 118 7.32 -8.67 -21.32
C HIS A 118 7.89 -7.35 -21.85
N PHE A 119 7.54 -6.23 -21.22
CA PHE A 119 8.07 -4.91 -21.54
C PHE A 119 9.59 -4.84 -21.39
N GLU A 120 10.12 -5.33 -20.26
CA GLU A 120 11.57 -5.40 -20.04
C GLU A 120 12.27 -6.17 -21.16
N THR A 121 11.74 -7.33 -21.54
CA THR A 121 12.29 -8.17 -22.62
C THR A 121 12.26 -7.45 -23.97
N VAL A 122 11.13 -6.82 -24.32
CA VAL A 122 10.96 -6.08 -25.58
C VAL A 122 11.87 -4.86 -25.62
N ASN A 123 11.96 -4.11 -24.53
CA ASN A 123 12.79 -2.92 -24.46
C ASN A 123 14.28 -3.27 -24.51
N ALA A 124 14.71 -4.36 -23.87
CA ALA A 124 16.09 -4.84 -23.97
C ALA A 124 16.48 -5.24 -25.40
N MET A 125 15.55 -5.77 -26.19
CA MET A 125 15.81 -6.20 -27.58
C MET A 125 15.70 -5.05 -28.60
N SER A 126 14.76 -4.13 -28.40
CA SER A 126 14.39 -3.12 -29.41
C SER A 126 14.73 -1.68 -29.04
N GLN A 127 15.05 -1.42 -27.77
CA GLN A 127 15.32 -0.08 -27.22
C GLN A 127 14.22 0.94 -27.55
N CYS A 128 12.98 0.46 -27.65
CA CYS A 128 11.81 1.21 -28.09
C CYS A 128 11.40 2.34 -27.13
N ALA A 129 11.75 2.24 -25.84
CA ALA A 129 11.38 3.23 -24.83
C ALA A 129 12.20 4.53 -24.90
N GLY A 130 13.33 4.55 -25.63
CA GLY A 130 14.23 5.71 -25.71
C GLY A 130 14.91 6.05 -24.38
N VAL A 131 15.95 6.89 -24.42
CA VAL A 131 16.59 7.42 -23.20
C VAL A 131 15.77 8.63 -22.73
N THR A 132 14.98 8.46 -21.68
CA THR A 132 14.30 9.59 -21.04
C THR A 132 15.32 10.40 -20.24
N ASN A 133 15.87 11.47 -20.82
CA ASN A 133 16.83 12.40 -20.20
C ASN A 133 16.23 13.24 -19.03
N THR A 134 15.29 12.68 -18.27
CA THR A 134 14.53 13.31 -17.18
C THR A 134 14.94 12.77 -15.79
N GLU A 135 16.16 12.25 -15.67
CA GLU A 135 16.64 11.51 -14.50
C GLU A 135 16.70 12.37 -13.22
N LYS A 136 17.11 13.64 -13.32
CA LYS A 136 17.36 14.46 -12.13
C LYS A 136 16.13 15.02 -11.39
N ASN A 137 15.04 15.31 -12.11
CA ASN A 137 13.81 15.81 -11.47
C ASN A 137 12.88 14.67 -11.00
N MET A 138 13.00 13.50 -11.63
CA MET A 138 12.20 12.32 -11.33
C MET A 138 12.68 11.64 -10.03
N THR A 139 13.99 11.62 -9.78
CA THR A 139 14.60 11.04 -8.57
C THR A 139 14.19 11.72 -7.28
N ALA A 140 14.12 13.05 -7.25
CA ALA A 140 13.65 13.78 -6.06
C ALA A 140 12.18 13.46 -5.75
N SER A 141 11.32 13.43 -6.78
CA SER A 141 9.90 13.07 -6.60
C SER A 141 9.70 11.61 -6.18
N ILE A 142 10.50 10.68 -6.73
CA ILE A 142 10.47 9.27 -6.34
C ILE A 142 10.95 9.09 -4.90
N LYS A 143 11.98 9.82 -4.46
CA LYS A 143 12.47 9.79 -3.08
C LYS A 143 11.38 10.15 -2.08
N ASP A 144 10.67 11.24 -2.34
CA ASP A 144 9.59 11.71 -1.47
C ASP A 144 8.45 10.68 -1.40
N GLN A 145 8.08 10.09 -2.55
CA GLN A 145 7.07 9.03 -2.62
C GLN A 145 7.50 7.77 -1.86
N ILE A 146 8.74 7.30 -2.01
CA ILE A 146 9.26 6.15 -1.25
C ILE A 146 9.20 6.45 0.25
N THR A 147 9.59 7.66 0.65
CA THR A 147 9.58 8.08 2.05
C THR A 147 8.16 8.09 2.62
N GLU A 148 7.18 8.61 1.88
CA GLU A 148 5.77 8.62 2.27
C GLU A 148 5.20 7.19 2.42
N LEU A 149 5.51 6.31 1.48
CA LEU A 149 5.05 4.92 1.49
C LEU A 149 5.62 4.12 2.66
N LEU A 150 6.93 4.27 2.94
CA LEU A 150 7.58 3.53 4.01
C LEU A 150 7.20 4.04 5.41
N ASN A 151 6.92 5.33 5.54
CA ASN A 151 6.56 5.99 6.81
C ASN A 151 5.05 6.15 6.99
N SER A 152 4.24 5.27 6.39
CA SER A 152 2.78 5.32 6.53
C SER A 152 2.31 4.95 7.94
N ASP A 153 1.13 5.43 8.34
CA ASP A 153 0.50 5.11 9.63
C ASP A 153 0.03 3.65 9.75
N ASN A 154 -0.28 3.22 10.98
CA ASN A 154 -0.87 1.92 11.30
C ASN A 154 -0.02 0.70 10.86
N GLN A 155 1.27 0.75 11.17
CA GLN A 155 2.22 -0.29 10.76
C GLN A 155 2.11 -1.57 11.60
N PHE A 156 1.86 -1.45 12.91
CA PHE A 156 1.88 -2.56 13.87
C PHE A 156 0.75 -2.47 14.91
N SER A 157 0.25 -3.63 15.30
CA SER A 157 -0.67 -3.79 16.44
C SER A 157 0.06 -3.75 17.79
N LEU A 158 -0.72 -3.60 18.87
CA LEU A 158 -0.22 -3.62 20.23
C LEU A 158 0.55 -4.93 20.51
N ASN A 159 1.76 -4.79 21.06
CA ASN A 159 2.64 -5.91 21.42
C ASN A 159 2.94 -6.91 20.28
N ASP A 160 2.79 -6.48 19.03
CA ASP A 160 3.04 -7.30 17.85
C ASP A 160 4.17 -6.72 16.99
N PHE A 161 4.90 -7.60 16.32
CA PHE A 161 5.93 -7.29 15.33
C PHE A 161 5.52 -7.71 13.91
N GLN A 162 4.34 -8.32 13.74
CA GLN A 162 3.73 -8.55 12.44
C GLN A 162 3.20 -7.22 11.88
N VAL A 163 3.46 -7.00 10.59
CA VAL A 163 2.97 -5.82 9.87
C VAL A 163 1.50 -5.98 9.53
N THR A 164 0.75 -4.88 9.53
CA THR A 164 -0.66 -4.88 9.13
C THR A 164 -0.82 -5.10 7.62
N PRO A 165 -1.95 -5.67 7.14
CA PRO A 165 -2.17 -5.86 5.70
C PRO A 165 -2.06 -4.57 4.89
N LYS A 166 -2.63 -3.47 5.41
CA LYS A 166 -2.47 -2.13 4.81
C LYS A 166 -0.99 -1.75 4.62
N TYR A 167 -0.15 -2.00 5.62
CA TYR A 167 1.27 -1.65 5.53
C TYR A 167 2.03 -2.59 4.59
N VAL A 168 1.65 -3.87 4.51
CA VAL A 168 2.21 -4.83 3.53
C VAL A 168 2.04 -4.30 2.10
N THR A 169 0.87 -3.78 1.73
CA THR A 169 0.63 -3.19 0.41
C THR A 169 1.51 -1.95 0.16
N ARG A 170 1.71 -1.11 1.19
CA ARG A 170 2.60 0.07 1.11
C ARG A 170 4.07 -0.33 0.95
N LEU A 171 4.51 -1.39 1.64
CA LEU A 171 5.85 -1.96 1.46
C LEU A 171 6.05 -2.52 0.05
N ALA A 172 5.03 -3.16 -0.54
CA ALA A 172 5.09 -3.62 -1.92
C ALA A 172 5.19 -2.45 -2.92
N GLN A 173 4.41 -1.38 -2.73
CA GLN A 173 4.50 -0.15 -3.52
C GLN A 173 5.89 0.49 -3.42
N ALA A 174 6.41 0.65 -2.20
CA ALA A 174 7.74 1.22 -1.97
C ALA A 174 8.83 0.37 -2.62
N ALA A 175 8.76 -0.96 -2.49
CA ALA A 175 9.70 -1.88 -3.12
C ALA A 175 9.69 -1.76 -4.66
N ASP A 176 8.51 -1.65 -5.27
CA ASP A 176 8.38 -1.45 -6.73
C ASP A 176 9.03 -0.14 -7.19
N LEU A 177 8.95 0.94 -6.38
CA LEU A 177 9.67 2.20 -6.65
C LEU A 177 11.17 2.09 -6.41
N ILE A 178 11.61 1.47 -5.31
CA ILE A 178 13.03 1.29 -4.98
C ILE A 178 13.76 0.55 -6.11
N LYS A 179 13.10 -0.46 -6.72
CA LYS A 179 13.66 -1.23 -7.85
C LYS A 179 13.83 -0.41 -9.14
N GLN A 180 13.28 0.79 -9.22
CA GLN A 180 13.47 1.69 -10.37
C GLN A 180 14.74 2.51 -10.28
N VAL A 181 15.36 2.53 -9.10
CA VAL A 181 16.54 3.32 -8.80
C VAL A 181 17.72 2.38 -8.65
N ASP A 182 18.88 2.75 -9.20
CA ASP A 182 20.05 1.87 -9.26
C ASP A 182 20.63 1.54 -7.86
N GLU A 183 20.68 2.52 -6.95
CA GLU A 183 21.16 2.30 -5.58
C GLU A 183 20.34 3.12 -4.56
N VAL A 184 19.78 2.42 -3.56
CA VAL A 184 19.06 3.02 -2.43
C VAL A 184 19.56 2.38 -1.14
N ASN A 185 20.14 3.20 -0.26
CA ASN A 185 20.56 2.81 1.07
C ASN A 185 19.50 3.27 2.09
N LEU A 186 18.91 2.31 2.81
CA LEU A 186 17.83 2.52 3.76
C LEU A 186 18.28 2.25 5.19
N LEU A 187 17.89 3.12 6.12
CA LEU A 187 17.98 2.90 7.55
C LEU A 187 16.55 2.77 8.09
N LEU A 188 16.26 1.63 8.70
CA LEU A 188 14.99 1.36 9.37
C LEU A 188 15.21 1.45 10.87
N VAL A 189 14.53 2.38 11.54
CA VAL A 189 14.60 2.58 12.99
C VAL A 189 13.27 2.14 13.59
N GLY A 190 13.32 1.11 14.44
CA GLY A 190 12.15 0.63 15.16
C GLY A 190 11.84 1.45 16.41
N HIS A 191 10.55 1.70 16.63
CA HIS A 191 10.01 2.35 17.80
C HIS A 191 8.91 1.50 18.45
N ALA A 192 8.83 1.60 19.77
CA ALA A 192 7.79 0.99 20.59
C ALA A 192 7.13 2.08 21.45
N ASP A 193 5.87 1.85 21.81
CA ASP A 193 5.18 2.75 22.72
C ASP A 193 5.74 2.69 24.14
N ILE A 194 5.39 3.66 24.97
CA ILE A 194 5.91 3.78 26.34
C ILE A 194 5.42 2.67 27.29
N SER A 195 4.47 1.85 26.86
CA SER A 195 3.90 0.79 27.71
C SER A 195 4.90 -0.36 27.87
N GLY A 196 5.05 -0.88 29.09
CA GLY A 196 5.88 -2.05 29.35
C GLY A 196 7.31 -1.74 29.81
N GLN A 197 8.16 -2.77 29.80
CA GLN A 197 9.56 -2.66 30.24
C GLN A 197 10.45 -2.18 29.08
N GLN A 198 11.38 -1.27 29.38
CA GLN A 198 12.29 -0.69 28.39
C GLN A 198 13.06 -1.74 27.58
N GLN A 199 13.56 -2.80 28.21
CA GLN A 199 14.29 -3.88 27.52
C GLN A 199 13.38 -4.63 26.53
N ASN A 200 12.15 -4.94 26.93
CA ASN A 200 11.18 -5.62 26.06
C ASN A 200 10.80 -4.73 24.87
N ASN A 201 10.64 -3.42 25.11
CA ASN A 201 10.33 -2.45 24.06
C ASN A 201 11.49 -2.29 23.07
N TYR A 202 12.73 -2.36 23.55
CA TYR A 202 13.92 -2.33 22.69
C TYR A 202 13.96 -3.54 21.75
N GLU A 203 13.74 -4.74 22.27
CA GLU A 203 13.71 -5.98 21.50
C GLU A 203 12.51 -6.03 20.53
N LEU A 204 11.33 -5.59 20.96
CA LEU A 204 10.14 -5.54 20.12
C LEU A 204 10.33 -4.56 18.95
N ALA A 205 10.84 -3.36 19.23
CA ALA A 205 11.13 -2.37 18.22
C ALA A 205 12.18 -2.86 17.20
N LEU A 206 13.22 -3.57 17.65
CA LEU A 206 14.21 -4.17 16.75
C LEU A 206 13.56 -5.22 15.83
N LYS A 207 12.75 -6.13 16.41
CA LYS A 207 12.02 -7.14 15.63
C LYS A 207 11.12 -6.51 14.57
N ARG A 208 10.45 -5.40 14.87
CA ARG A 208 9.65 -4.65 13.89
C ARG A 208 10.48 -4.16 12.71
N ALA A 209 11.63 -3.54 12.97
CA ALA A 209 12.52 -3.08 11.92
C ALA A 209 13.04 -4.25 11.06
N GLU A 210 13.37 -5.38 11.69
CA GLU A 210 13.75 -6.62 10.99
C GLU A 210 12.60 -7.20 10.15
N THR A 211 11.37 -7.19 10.64
CA THR A 211 10.19 -7.62 9.89
C THR A 211 10.01 -6.76 8.63
N VAL A 212 10.11 -5.43 8.74
CA VAL A 212 10.00 -4.54 7.57
C VAL A 212 11.11 -4.83 6.56
N LYS A 213 12.35 -5.01 7.02
CA LYS A 213 13.47 -5.44 6.16
C LYS A 213 13.17 -6.77 5.47
N HIS A 214 12.59 -7.73 6.18
CA HIS A 214 12.23 -9.03 5.64
C HIS A 214 11.20 -8.91 4.52
N TRP A 215 10.13 -8.13 4.73
CA TRP A 215 9.10 -7.87 3.72
C TRP A 215 9.64 -7.17 2.47
N LEU A 216 10.45 -6.12 2.65
CA LEU A 216 11.13 -5.47 1.51
C LEU A 216 12.02 -6.45 0.74
N GLY A 217 12.68 -7.37 1.45
CA GLY A 217 13.43 -8.47 0.86
C GLY A 217 12.58 -9.44 0.04
N ILE A 218 11.41 -9.84 0.54
CA ILE A 218 10.43 -10.68 -0.19
C ILE A 218 10.01 -9.98 -1.49
N TYR A 219 9.82 -8.66 -1.47
CA TYR A 219 9.44 -7.88 -2.65
C TYR A 219 10.61 -7.56 -3.61
N GLY A 220 11.80 -8.07 -3.32
CA GLY A 220 12.96 -8.04 -4.21
C GLY A 220 13.94 -6.88 -3.95
N VAL A 221 13.79 -6.12 -2.86
CA VAL A 221 14.80 -5.15 -2.44
C VAL A 221 15.99 -5.90 -1.85
N ASN A 222 17.22 -5.53 -2.24
CA ASN A 222 18.41 -6.18 -1.72
C ASN A 222 18.56 -5.93 -0.20
N PRO A 223 18.50 -6.97 0.66
CA PRO A 223 18.59 -6.77 2.11
C PRO A 223 19.93 -6.19 2.59
N ALA A 224 20.97 -6.26 1.75
CA ALA A 224 22.29 -5.69 2.05
C ALA A 224 22.30 -4.16 2.04
N THR A 225 21.38 -3.50 1.34
CA THR A 225 21.26 -2.04 1.32
C THR A 225 20.38 -1.50 2.45
N ILE A 226 19.82 -2.40 3.28
CA ILE A 226 18.93 -2.05 4.39
C ILE A 226 19.64 -2.31 5.72
N THR A 227 19.82 -1.25 6.51
CA THR A 227 20.32 -1.32 7.89
C THR A 227 19.16 -1.17 8.86
N THR A 228 19.13 -1.98 9.92
CA THR A 228 18.11 -1.92 10.97
C THR A 228 18.71 -1.43 12.28
N LEU A 229 18.02 -0.52 12.97
CA LEU A 229 18.32 -0.02 14.31
C LEU A 229 17.03 0.04 15.15
N THR A 230 17.19 0.27 16.45
CA THR A 230 16.05 0.41 17.38
C THR A 230 16.32 1.55 18.37
N GLN A 231 15.27 2.29 18.69
CA GLN A 231 15.28 3.28 19.78
C GLN A 231 14.39 2.85 20.95
N GLY A 232 13.78 1.65 20.89
CA GLY A 232 12.78 1.21 21.85
C GLY A 232 11.70 2.26 22.04
N SER A 233 11.42 2.63 23.29
CA SER A 233 10.46 3.67 23.66
C SER A 233 11.10 5.02 24.01
N LEU A 234 12.35 5.27 23.62
CA LEU A 234 13.12 6.45 24.04
C LEU A 234 12.77 7.72 23.24
N THR A 235 12.25 7.56 22.04
CA THR A 235 11.95 8.66 21.11
C THR A 235 10.47 8.63 20.73
N PRO A 236 9.59 9.28 21.50
CA PRO A 236 8.17 9.36 21.18
C PRO A 236 7.95 10.11 19.87
N TYR A 237 6.82 9.86 19.21
CA TYR A 237 6.41 10.50 17.96
C TYR A 237 6.14 12.00 18.13
N SER A 238 5.52 12.38 19.25
CA SER A 238 5.19 13.76 19.58
C SER A 238 5.37 14.02 21.08
N ASP A 239 5.51 15.29 21.46
CA ASP A 239 5.59 15.72 22.87
C ASP A 239 4.20 15.80 23.55
N GLU A 240 3.14 15.39 22.86
CA GLU A 240 1.79 15.39 23.40
C GLU A 240 1.65 14.46 24.64
N PRO A 241 0.68 14.71 25.53
CA PRO A 241 0.40 13.80 26.62
C PRO A 241 0.12 12.37 26.13
N ASP A 242 0.46 11.39 26.96
CA ASP A 242 0.21 9.99 26.64
C ASP A 242 -1.28 9.74 26.38
N SER A 243 -1.58 9.19 25.20
CA SER A 243 -2.92 8.90 24.72
C SER A 243 -2.89 7.64 23.87
N ARG A 244 -4.05 6.99 23.68
CA ARG A 244 -4.13 5.80 22.82
C ARG A 244 -3.64 6.09 21.40
N SER A 245 -4.00 7.24 20.84
CA SER A 245 -3.58 7.66 19.50
C SER A 245 -2.07 7.87 19.42
N LYS A 246 -1.47 8.53 20.43
CA LYS A 246 -0.02 8.71 20.50
C LYS A 246 0.72 7.36 20.56
N ARG A 247 0.27 6.45 21.42
CA ARG A 247 0.86 5.10 21.53
C ARG A 247 0.77 4.34 20.21
N HIS A 248 -0.32 4.50 19.48
CA HIS A 248 -0.46 3.89 18.15
C HIS A 248 0.58 4.45 17.16
N SER A 249 0.78 5.78 17.11
CA SER A 249 1.83 6.42 16.30
C SER A 249 3.26 6.08 16.76
N ASP A 250 3.46 5.76 18.04
CA ASP A 250 4.76 5.31 18.57
C ASP A 250 5.13 3.90 18.10
N ARG A 251 4.15 3.06 17.77
CA ARG A 251 4.36 1.73 17.20
C ARG A 251 4.66 1.81 15.71
N ARG A 252 5.83 2.35 15.39
CA ARG A 252 6.28 2.59 14.01
C ARG A 252 7.70 2.08 13.77
N VAL A 253 7.99 1.87 12.50
CA VAL A 253 9.33 1.83 11.94
C VAL A 253 9.48 3.08 11.09
N GLU A 254 10.48 3.89 11.42
CA GLU A 254 10.86 5.05 10.63
C GLU A 254 11.89 4.62 9.59
N ALA A 255 11.58 4.88 8.32
CA ALA A 255 12.47 4.61 7.20
C ALA A 255 13.14 5.90 6.73
N ILE A 256 14.47 5.91 6.79
CA ILE A 256 15.31 7.04 6.41
C ILE A 256 16.13 6.63 5.18
N ILE A 257 15.96 7.35 4.08
CA ILE A 257 16.77 7.20 2.87
C ILE A 257 18.06 7.98 3.06
N ILE A 258 19.19 7.29 3.19
CA ILE A 258 20.49 7.93 3.46
C ILE A 258 21.16 8.35 2.17
N ASP A 259 21.08 7.45 1.19
CA ASP A 259 21.63 7.67 -0.12
C ASP A 259 20.70 7.06 -1.15
N MET A 260 20.52 7.80 -2.25
CA MET A 260 19.69 7.41 -3.36
C MET A 260 20.35 8.00 -4.62
N SER A 261 20.96 7.14 -5.41
CA SER A 261 21.67 7.55 -6.62
C SER A 261 21.05 6.93 -7.86
N ASP A 262 20.88 7.75 -8.89
CA ASP A 262 20.36 7.35 -10.21
C ASP A 262 21.48 7.20 -11.25
N ASP A 263 22.73 7.45 -10.85
CA ASP A 263 23.89 7.38 -11.73
C ASP A 263 24.60 6.03 -11.56
N LYS A 264 24.68 5.23 -12.63
CA LYS A 264 25.61 4.06 -12.74
C LYS A 264 27.10 4.42 -12.60
N ALA A 265 27.44 5.65 -12.24
CA ALA A 265 28.78 6.18 -12.28
C ALA A 265 29.12 7.11 -11.12
N THR A 266 28.99 6.69 -9.85
CA THR A 266 30.03 6.99 -8.84
C THR A 266 29.82 6.22 -7.54
N LYS A 267 30.65 5.19 -7.30
CA LYS A 267 30.82 4.63 -5.95
C LYS A 267 31.54 5.65 -5.06
N GLN A 268 30.80 6.55 -4.42
CA GLN A 268 31.30 7.23 -3.21
C GLN A 268 30.77 6.50 -1.98
N LYS A 269 31.62 5.62 -1.42
CA LYS A 269 31.32 4.97 -0.13
C LYS A 269 31.28 6.05 0.96
N HIS A 270 30.10 6.34 1.49
CA HIS A 270 29.95 7.23 2.63
C HIS A 270 30.50 6.58 3.91
N ALA A 271 31.40 7.27 4.59
CA ALA A 271 32.00 6.79 5.84
C ALA A 271 30.96 6.76 6.98
N LEU A 272 31.01 5.77 7.87
CA LEU A 272 30.10 5.61 9.01
C LEU A 272 29.96 6.87 9.90
N SER A 273 30.95 7.78 9.87
CA SER A 273 30.93 9.07 10.56
C SER A 273 29.96 10.11 9.96
N SER A 274 29.49 9.97 8.72
CA SER A 274 28.48 10.87 8.16
C SER A 274 27.10 10.64 8.78
N TRP A 275 26.86 9.43 9.27
CA TRP A 275 25.58 8.97 9.82
C TRP A 275 25.28 9.59 11.19
N THR A 276 26.31 9.83 12.01
CA THR A 276 26.16 10.52 13.29
C THR A 276 25.72 11.97 13.15
N LYS A 277 25.86 12.58 11.96
CA LYS A 277 25.44 13.97 11.73
C LYS A 277 23.93 14.07 11.43
N ILE A 278 23.36 13.04 10.80
CA ILE A 278 21.92 12.94 10.50
C ILE A 278 21.13 12.65 11.78
N LEU A 279 21.65 11.78 12.65
CA LEU A 279 21.02 11.45 13.94
C LEU A 279 21.09 12.59 14.98
N ASN A 280 21.95 13.60 14.75
CA ASN A 280 22.14 14.74 15.64
C ASN A 280 21.63 16.06 15.02
N GLY A 281 20.57 16.01 14.22
CA GLY A 281 19.88 17.21 13.71
C GLY A 281 19.55 18.21 14.84
N PRO A 282 19.46 19.52 14.52
CA PRO A 282 19.47 20.57 15.53
C PRO A 282 18.29 20.40 16.48
N LYS A 283 18.60 20.16 17.76
CA LYS A 283 17.63 20.37 18.83
C LYS A 283 17.33 21.85 18.83
N GLU A 284 16.11 22.21 18.44
CA GLU A 284 15.61 23.58 18.57
C GLU A 284 15.91 24.08 19.98
N GLN A 285 16.58 25.23 20.04
CA GLN A 285 16.87 25.96 21.27
C GLN A 285 15.68 26.81 21.67
#